data_AF-A0A8S3IZS4-F1
#
_entry.id   AF-A0A8S3IZS4-F1
#
_cell.length_a   1.000
_cell.length_b   1.000
_cell.length_c   1.000
_cell.angle_alpha   90.00
_cell.angle_beta   90.00
_cell.angle_gamma   90.00
#
_symmetry.space_group_name_H-M   'P 1'
#
loop_
_entity.id
_entity.type
_entity.pdbx_description
1 polymer ?
#
loop_
_entity_poly.entity_id
_entity_poly.type
_entity_poly.pdbx_seq_one_letter_code
_entity_poly.pdbx_strand_id
1 'polypeptide(L)'
;MSWLLVICKKCAAIHHRLTSKFLHLQSLISTTCDWDLIDLINDYGNRYSNSLLEYGCSKDSKPNNDSSEFERKQYIRKKYIEKCFLKPYDLNRDAYTQDQLNKMLYENVETADYKITLHLIMLGADTNYSEKNFAIADQAQRHQQIKQMKIILANGGKRFCFLFDLV
;
A
#
# COMPACT_ATOMS: atom_id res chain seq x y z
N MET A 1 -6.07 -5.22 3.34
CA MET A 1 -5.21 -5.43 2.16
C MET A 1 -4.56 -4.10 1.79
N SER A 2 -3.50 -3.70 2.50
CA SER A 2 -2.94 -2.35 2.33
C SER A 2 -2.17 -2.21 1.01
N TRP A 3 -1.39 -3.20 0.58
CA TRP A 3 -0.49 -3.04 -0.59
C TRP A 3 -0.80 -3.91 -1.80
N LEU A 4 -2.09 -4.26 -1.99
CA LEU A 4 -2.56 -5.13 -3.09
C LEU A 4 -1.75 -6.44 -3.20
N LEU A 5 -1.39 -7.02 -2.06
CA LEU A 5 -0.61 -8.26 -1.99
C LEU A 5 -1.47 -9.42 -1.50
N VAL A 6 -1.25 -10.57 -2.14
CA VAL A 6 -1.79 -11.86 -1.75
C VAL A 6 -0.64 -12.75 -1.29
N ILE A 7 -0.75 -13.27 -0.07
CA ILE A 7 0.27 -14.09 0.55
C ILE A 7 -0.32 -15.43 0.99
N CYS A 8 0.52 -16.46 1.05
CA CYS A 8 0.08 -17.76 1.55
C CYS A 8 -0.18 -17.73 3.06
N LYS A 9 -0.92 -18.73 3.56
CA LYS A 9 -1.26 -18.87 4.98
C LYS A 9 -0.02 -18.85 5.90
N LYS A 10 1.08 -19.50 5.50
CA LYS A 10 2.34 -19.52 6.27
C LYS A 10 2.91 -18.11 6.45
N CYS A 11 2.97 -17.32 5.37
CA CYS A 11 3.43 -15.94 5.43
C CYS A 11 2.44 -15.03 6.17
N ALA A 12 1.14 -15.24 6.01
CA ALA A 12 0.11 -14.46 6.70
C ALA A 12 0.25 -14.51 8.23
N ALA A 13 0.54 -15.69 8.79
CA ALA A 13 0.78 -15.85 10.23
C ALA A 13 1.98 -15.00 10.72
N ILE A 14 3.05 -14.93 9.93
CA ILE A 14 4.23 -14.13 10.25
C ILE A 14 3.90 -12.63 10.12
N HIS A 15 3.22 -12.23 9.05
CA HIS A 15 2.77 -10.84 8.85
C HIS A 15 1.88 -10.36 10.00
N HIS A 16 0.93 -11.18 10.47
CA HIS A 16 0.10 -10.82 11.61
C HIS A 16 0.92 -10.51 12.87
N ARG A 17 2.02 -11.25 13.10
CA ARG A 17 2.92 -11.01 14.24
C ARG A 17 3.84 -9.79 14.06
N LEU A 18 4.26 -9.48 12.84
CA LEU A 18 5.30 -8.48 12.56
C LEU A 18 4.77 -7.13 12.07
N THR A 19 3.72 -7.14 11.26
CA THR A 19 3.29 -5.99 10.48
C THR A 19 1.88 -5.50 10.84
N SER A 20 1.21 -6.12 11.82
CA SER A 20 -0.19 -5.81 12.17
C SER A 20 -0.44 -4.34 12.55
N LYS A 21 0.58 -3.63 13.02
CA LYS A 21 0.48 -2.20 13.33
C LYS A 21 0.28 -1.30 12.11
N PHE A 22 0.64 -1.76 10.91
CA PHE A 22 0.66 -0.92 9.70
C PHE A 22 0.20 -1.62 8.41
N LEU A 23 0.09 -2.96 8.40
CA LEU A 23 -0.51 -3.71 7.29
C LEU A 23 -1.70 -4.53 7.81
N HIS A 24 -2.87 -4.26 7.24
CA HIS A 24 -4.08 -5.03 7.53
C HIS A 24 -4.20 -6.21 6.57
N LEU A 25 -4.27 -7.43 7.13
CA LEU A 25 -4.52 -8.67 6.38
C LEU A 25 -6.02 -8.98 6.38
N GLN A 26 -6.53 -9.40 5.24
CA GLN A 26 -7.89 -9.91 5.09
C GLN A 26 -7.84 -11.20 4.27
N SER A 27 -8.68 -12.17 4.62
CA SER A 27 -8.84 -13.39 3.83
C SER A 27 -9.55 -13.08 2.53
N LEU A 28 -9.04 -13.57 1.39
CA LEU A 28 -9.68 -13.41 0.08
C LEU A 28 -11.05 -14.10 -0.03
N ILE A 29 -11.32 -15.10 0.80
CA ILE A 29 -12.61 -15.84 0.83
C ILE A 29 -13.64 -15.09 1.68
N SER A 30 -13.24 -13.98 2.32
CA SER A 30 -14.15 -13.17 3.14
C SER A 30 -15.18 -12.48 2.26
N THR A 31 -16.46 -12.62 2.63
CA THR A 31 -17.59 -11.94 1.97
C THR A 31 -17.57 -10.42 2.12
N THR A 32 -16.69 -9.89 2.98
CA THR A 32 -16.53 -8.45 3.22
C THR A 32 -15.37 -7.84 2.43
N CYS A 33 -14.79 -8.56 1.47
CA CYS A 33 -13.77 -7.98 0.60
C CYS A 33 -14.39 -6.87 -0.27
N ASP A 34 -13.68 -5.75 -0.36
CA ASP A 34 -14.08 -4.65 -1.23
C ASP A 34 -13.76 -5.01 -2.69
N TRP A 35 -14.79 -5.09 -3.54
CA TRP A 35 -14.66 -5.51 -4.94
C TRP A 35 -13.73 -4.60 -5.75
N ASP A 36 -13.70 -3.29 -5.46
CA ASP A 36 -12.78 -2.37 -6.12
C ASP A 36 -11.31 -2.73 -5.82
N LEU A 37 -11.03 -3.18 -4.59
CA LEU A 37 -9.70 -3.64 -4.21
C LEU A 37 -9.38 -5.02 -4.81
N ILE A 38 -10.37 -5.91 -4.93
CA ILE A 38 -10.20 -7.21 -5.59
C ILE A 38 -9.85 -7.03 -7.07
N ASP A 39 -10.53 -6.12 -7.78
CA ASP A 39 -10.20 -5.77 -9.16
C ASP A 39 -8.74 -5.31 -9.28
N LEU A 40 -8.32 -4.39 -8.40
CA LEU A 40 -6.94 -3.89 -8.40
C LEU A 40 -5.91 -4.98 -8.08
N ILE A 41 -6.26 -5.96 -7.23
CA ILE A 41 -5.43 -7.13 -6.97
C ILE A 41 -5.30 -8.00 -8.22
N ASN A 42 -6.37 -8.16 -8.99
CA ASN A 42 -6.33 -8.93 -10.24
C ASN A 42 -5.49 -8.21 -11.32
N ASP A 43 -5.66 -6.89 -11.47
CA ASP A 43 -4.99 -6.11 -12.51
C ASP A 43 -3.48 -5.90 -12.24
N TYR A 44 -3.12 -5.67 -10.98
CA TYR A 44 -1.76 -5.29 -10.58
C TYR A 44 -1.14 -6.27 -9.60
N GLY A 45 -1.83 -6.47 -8.48
CA GLY A 45 -1.55 -7.46 -7.45
C GLY A 45 -0.07 -7.64 -7.07
N ASN A 46 0.26 -8.91 -6.84
CA ASN A 46 1.62 -9.33 -6.51
C ASN A 46 2.67 -8.93 -7.54
N ARG A 47 2.33 -8.89 -8.83
CA ARG A 47 3.30 -8.58 -9.89
C ARG A 47 3.84 -7.16 -9.71
N TYR A 48 2.95 -6.17 -9.62
CA TYR A 48 3.36 -4.79 -9.49
C TYR A 48 3.96 -4.50 -8.10
N SER A 49 3.30 -4.92 -7.03
CA SER A 49 3.78 -4.65 -5.67
C SER A 49 5.15 -5.27 -5.39
N ASN A 50 5.43 -6.48 -5.90
CA ASN A 50 6.75 -7.08 -5.77
C ASN A 50 7.81 -6.41 -6.68
N SER A 51 7.42 -5.86 -7.84
CA SER A 51 8.37 -5.09 -8.66
C SER A 51 8.92 -3.86 -7.94
N LEU A 52 8.18 -3.34 -6.94
CA LEU A 52 8.62 -2.27 -6.06
C LEU A 52 9.33 -2.81 -4.82
N LEU A 53 8.69 -3.72 -4.08
CA LEU A 53 9.18 -4.19 -2.78
C LEU A 53 10.29 -5.24 -2.85
N GLU A 54 10.61 -5.75 -4.03
CA GLU A 54 11.69 -6.72 -4.27
C GLU A 54 12.67 -6.20 -5.33
N TYR A 55 12.70 -4.89 -5.60
CA TYR A 55 13.53 -4.28 -6.65
C TYR A 55 15.02 -4.54 -6.43
N GLY A 56 15.52 -4.31 -5.21
CA GLY A 56 16.92 -4.58 -4.84
C GLY A 56 17.16 -6.00 -4.32
N CYS A 57 16.18 -6.90 -4.42
CA CYS A 57 16.24 -8.22 -3.81
C CYS A 57 16.99 -9.21 -4.71
N SER A 58 18.01 -9.89 -4.16
CA SER A 58 18.63 -11.04 -4.85
C SER A 58 17.65 -12.21 -4.90
N LYS A 59 17.55 -12.88 -6.06
CA LYS A 59 16.63 -14.02 -6.26
C LYS A 59 16.86 -15.14 -5.25
N ASP A 60 18.11 -15.39 -4.89
CA ASP A 60 18.48 -16.47 -3.96
C ASP A 60 18.09 -16.16 -2.50
N SER A 61 17.80 -14.90 -2.19
CA SER A 61 17.40 -14.47 -0.85
C SER A 61 15.90 -14.61 -0.57
N LYS A 62 15.10 -14.86 -1.62
CA LYS A 62 13.64 -14.98 -1.50
C LYS A 62 13.26 -16.39 -1.04
N PRO A 63 12.49 -16.53 0.05
CA PRO A 63 12.07 -17.84 0.54
C PRO A 63 11.18 -18.56 -0.48
N ASN A 64 11.38 -19.87 -0.58
CA ASN A 64 10.58 -20.78 -1.40
C ASN A 64 9.48 -21.45 -0.54
N ASN A 65 8.85 -22.52 -1.04
CA ASN A 65 7.77 -23.21 -0.32
C ASN A 65 8.25 -24.00 0.91
N ASP A 66 9.49 -24.47 0.88
CA ASP A 66 10.13 -25.32 1.88
C ASP A 66 10.95 -24.54 2.90
N SER A 67 11.19 -23.25 2.64
CA SER A 67 11.84 -22.35 3.59
C SER A 67 11.16 -22.37 4.96
N SER A 68 12.01 -22.43 5.98
CA SER A 68 11.66 -22.43 7.39
C SER A 68 10.91 -21.16 7.80
N GLU A 69 10.24 -21.22 8.95
CA GLU A 69 9.57 -20.03 9.51
C GLU A 69 10.60 -18.90 9.78
N PHE A 70 11.81 -19.25 10.24
CA PHE A 70 12.86 -18.28 10.51
C PHE A 70 13.29 -17.53 9.24
N GLU A 71 13.57 -18.24 8.15
CA GLU A 71 13.95 -17.62 6.87
C GLU A 71 12.85 -16.70 6.34
N ARG A 72 11.58 -17.15 6.39
CA ARG A 72 10.43 -16.32 6.01
C ARG A 72 10.31 -15.07 6.88
N LYS A 73 10.51 -15.20 8.19
CA LYS A 73 10.46 -14.09 9.15
C LYS A 73 11.53 -13.04 8.84
N GLN A 74 12.77 -13.47 8.58
CA GLN A 74 13.86 -12.57 8.21
C GLN A 74 13.55 -11.84 6.90
N TYR A 75 13.09 -12.57 5.88
CA TYR A 75 12.73 -11.96 4.60
C TYR A 75 11.58 -10.96 4.71
N ILE A 76 10.50 -11.32 5.41
CA ILE A 76 9.33 -10.44 5.62
C ILE A 76 9.76 -9.17 6.37
N ARG A 77 10.63 -9.28 7.38
CA ARG A 77 11.14 -8.11 8.10
C ARG A 77 11.91 -7.17 7.19
N LYS A 78 12.88 -7.68 6.42
CA LYS A 78 13.67 -6.89 5.46
C LYS A 78 12.80 -6.22 4.40
N LYS A 79 11.80 -6.96 3.89
CA LYS A 79 10.93 -6.50 2.82
C LYS A 79 9.92 -5.44 3.27
N TYR A 80 9.24 -5.64 4.38
CA TYR A 80 8.06 -4.83 4.74
C TYR A 80 8.29 -3.84 5.89
N ILE A 81 9.21 -4.15 6.81
CA ILE A 81 9.53 -3.25 7.94
C ILE A 81 10.71 -2.37 7.57
N GLU A 82 11.83 -2.99 7.19
CA GLU A 82 13.09 -2.28 6.92
C GLU A 82 13.13 -1.71 5.49
N LYS A 83 12.21 -2.14 4.62
CA LYS A 83 12.08 -1.73 3.21
C LYS A 83 13.40 -1.80 2.44
N CYS A 84 14.28 -2.76 2.77
CA CYS A 84 15.65 -2.87 2.24
C CYS A 84 15.73 -3.01 0.71
N PHE A 85 14.66 -3.50 0.09
CA PHE A 85 14.60 -3.77 -1.34
C PHE A 85 13.66 -2.84 -2.10
N LEU A 86 13.06 -1.86 -1.40
CA LEU A 86 12.06 -0.98 -2.00
C LEU A 86 12.70 -0.11 -3.08
N LYS A 87 12.08 -0.08 -4.26
CA LYS A 87 12.48 0.81 -5.35
C LYS A 87 12.38 2.28 -4.91
N PRO A 88 13.42 3.11 -5.07
CA PRO A 88 13.30 4.56 -4.86
C PRO A 88 12.34 5.15 -5.90
N TYR A 89 11.79 6.34 -5.62
CA TYR A 89 10.88 7.00 -6.58
C TYR A 89 11.62 7.38 -7.88
N ASP A 90 12.78 8.00 -7.73
CA ASP A 90 13.71 8.34 -8.80
C ASP A 90 15.09 7.80 -8.43
N LEU A 91 15.77 7.17 -9.39
CA LEU A 91 17.11 6.58 -9.21
C LEU A 91 18.22 7.64 -9.23
N ASN A 92 17.94 8.82 -9.80
CA ASN A 92 18.93 9.87 -10.02
C ASN A 92 18.79 11.04 -9.03
N ARG A 93 17.89 10.93 -8.05
CA ARG A 93 17.59 12.00 -7.11
C ARG A 93 17.85 11.56 -5.68
N ASP A 94 18.28 12.51 -4.86
CA ASP A 94 18.32 12.36 -3.40
C ASP A 94 16.94 12.00 -2.81
N ALA A 95 16.94 11.55 -1.56
CA ALA A 95 15.73 11.16 -0.85
C ALA A 95 14.68 12.28 -0.86
N TYR A 96 13.45 11.91 -1.22
CA TYR A 96 12.31 12.82 -1.20
C TYR A 96 11.95 13.16 0.25
N THR A 97 11.62 14.43 0.51
CA THR A 97 11.09 14.83 1.81
C THR A 97 9.67 14.28 2.00
N GLN A 98 9.24 14.16 3.25
CA GLN A 98 7.88 13.74 3.58
C GLN A 98 6.82 14.63 2.89
N ASP A 99 7.04 15.95 2.91
CA ASP A 99 6.13 16.92 2.29
C ASP A 99 6.02 16.73 0.77
N GLN A 100 7.14 16.45 0.10
CA GLN A 100 7.14 16.14 -1.33
C GLN A 100 6.34 14.87 -1.64
N LEU A 101 6.56 13.79 -0.88
CA LEU A 101 5.81 12.54 -1.06
C LEU A 101 4.31 12.74 -0.82
N ASN A 102 3.95 13.50 0.22
CA ASN A 102 2.56 13.81 0.56
C ASN A 102 1.88 14.61 -0.55
N LYS A 103 2.54 15.65 -1.06
CA LYS A 103 2.02 16.49 -2.15
C LYS A 103 1.85 15.70 -3.44
N MET A 104 2.85 14.90 -3.80
CA MET A 104 2.77 14.01 -4.96
C MET A 104 1.61 13.01 -4.83
N LEU A 105 1.38 12.48 -3.63
CA LEU A 105 0.24 11.57 -3.40
C LEU A 105 -1.09 12.32 -3.53
N TYR A 106 -1.19 13.51 -2.93
CA TYR A 106 -2.38 14.36 -2.98
C TYR A 106 -2.78 14.72 -4.41
N GLU A 107 -1.81 15.08 -5.25
CA GLU A 107 -2.04 15.38 -6.67
C GLU A 107 -2.34 14.11 -7.49
N ASN A 108 -1.62 13.00 -7.24
CA ASN A 108 -1.78 11.79 -8.04
C ASN A 108 -3.16 11.14 -7.90
N VAL A 109 -3.81 11.25 -6.74
CA VAL A 109 -5.14 10.66 -6.51
C VAL A 109 -6.27 11.33 -7.31
N GLU A 110 -6.00 12.44 -7.99
CA GLU A 110 -6.92 13.04 -8.97
C GLU A 110 -6.99 12.21 -10.27
N THR A 111 -5.98 11.37 -10.50
CA THR A 111 -5.84 10.53 -11.70
C THR A 111 -6.17 9.07 -11.42
N ALA A 112 -6.25 8.25 -12.48
CA ALA A 112 -6.39 6.80 -12.38
C ALA A 112 -5.04 6.06 -12.26
N ASP A 113 -3.93 6.75 -11.95
CA ASP A 113 -2.63 6.09 -11.77
C ASP A 113 -2.48 5.49 -10.37
N TYR A 114 -3.06 4.30 -10.20
CA TYR A 114 -2.99 3.54 -8.94
C TYR A 114 -1.57 3.05 -8.61
N LYS A 115 -0.71 2.92 -9.63
CA LYS A 115 0.65 2.43 -9.48
C LYS A 115 1.49 3.45 -8.73
N ILE A 116 1.44 4.71 -9.17
CA ILE A 116 2.12 5.82 -8.50
C ILE A 116 1.58 5.98 -7.07
N THR A 117 0.26 5.93 -6.87
CA THR A 117 -0.36 5.99 -5.53
C THR A 117 0.24 4.92 -4.61
N LEU A 118 0.27 3.66 -5.07
CA LEU A 118 0.79 2.57 -4.26
C LEU A 118 2.28 2.72 -3.95
N HIS A 119 3.09 3.16 -4.92
CA HIS A 119 4.51 3.40 -4.72
C HIS A 119 4.76 4.50 -3.70
N LEU A 120 4.03 5.62 -3.78
CA LEU A 120 4.14 6.74 -2.83
C LEU A 120 3.77 6.29 -1.40
N ILE A 121 2.70 5.53 -1.23
CA ILE A 121 2.33 4.94 0.08
C ILE A 121 3.45 4.03 0.60
N MET A 122 4.02 3.17 -0.26
CA MET A 122 5.15 2.31 0.12
C MET A 122 6.41 3.12 0.49
N LEU A 123 6.64 4.27 -0.14
CA LEU A 123 7.74 5.19 0.20
C LEU A 123 7.49 5.95 1.50
N GLY A 124 6.25 5.97 1.99
CA GLY A 124 5.88 6.55 3.29
C GLY A 124 5.06 7.83 3.20
N ALA A 125 4.48 8.16 2.04
CA ALA A 125 3.49 9.23 1.96
C ALA A 125 2.36 9.01 2.98
N ASP A 126 1.99 10.06 3.69
CA ASP A 126 0.96 10.03 4.72
C ASP A 126 -0.42 10.00 4.07
N THR A 127 -1.15 8.89 4.24
CA THR A 127 -2.50 8.69 3.72
C THR A 127 -3.56 9.56 4.42
N ASN A 128 -3.20 10.24 5.52
CA ASN A 128 -4.02 11.22 6.22
C ASN A 128 -3.60 12.67 5.95
N TYR A 129 -2.62 12.90 5.06
CA TYR A 129 -2.29 14.26 4.65
C TYR A 129 -3.53 14.98 4.09
N SER A 130 -3.59 16.28 4.33
CA SER A 130 -4.66 17.13 3.84
C SER A 130 -4.11 18.43 3.31
N GLU A 131 -4.72 18.91 2.23
CA GLU A 131 -4.45 20.20 1.62
C GLU A 131 -5.77 20.83 1.20
N LYS A 132 -5.84 22.16 1.17
CA LYS A 132 -7.02 22.91 0.72
C LYS A 132 -8.32 22.53 1.45
N ASN A 133 -8.22 22.11 2.71
CA ASN A 133 -9.30 21.60 3.57
C ASN A 133 -9.88 20.22 3.19
N PHE A 134 -9.17 19.42 2.40
CA PHE A 134 -9.59 18.05 2.05
C PHE A 134 -8.50 17.06 2.44
N ALA A 135 -8.89 15.94 3.07
CA ALA A 135 -8.02 14.78 3.18
C ALA A 135 -7.85 14.13 1.80
N ILE A 136 -6.74 13.40 1.60
CA ILE A 136 -6.47 12.70 0.33
C ILE A 136 -7.65 11.81 -0.11
N ALA A 137 -8.30 11.11 0.83
CA ALA A 137 -9.45 10.26 0.52
C ALA A 137 -10.62 11.06 -0.07
N ASP A 138 -10.90 12.25 0.46
CA ASP A 138 -11.94 13.14 -0.05
C ASP A 138 -11.53 13.78 -1.37
N GLN A 139 -10.24 14.10 -1.54
CA GLN A 139 -9.69 14.60 -2.81
C GLN A 139 -9.89 13.60 -3.96
N ALA A 140 -9.58 12.32 -3.72
CA ALA A 140 -9.83 11.24 -4.67
C ALA A 140 -11.31 11.13 -5.04
N GLN A 141 -12.20 11.18 -4.04
CA GLN A 141 -13.65 11.10 -4.28
C GLN A 141 -14.18 12.26 -5.11
N ARG A 142 -13.73 13.49 -4.83
CA ARG A 142 -14.16 14.69 -5.58
C ARG A 142 -13.81 14.63 -7.06
N HIS A 143 -12.72 13.93 -7.40
CA HIS A 143 -12.29 13.66 -8.77
C HIS A 143 -12.87 12.35 -9.32
N GLN A 144 -13.88 11.78 -8.65
CA GLN A 144 -14.55 10.54 -9.05
C GLN A 144 -13.60 9.32 -9.11
N GLN A 145 -12.46 9.39 -8.42
CA GLN A 145 -11.48 8.30 -8.33
C GLN A 145 -11.81 7.37 -7.16
N ILE A 146 -12.91 6.63 -7.27
CA ILE A 146 -13.38 5.73 -6.20
C ILE A 146 -12.31 4.69 -5.83
N LYS A 147 -11.68 4.05 -6.83
CA LYS A 147 -10.61 3.06 -6.59
C LYS A 147 -9.40 3.68 -5.87
N GLN A 148 -9.02 4.93 -6.17
CA GLN A 148 -7.98 5.63 -5.42
C GLN A 148 -8.40 5.82 -3.95
N MET A 149 -9.62 6.32 -3.71
CA MET A 149 -10.15 6.49 -2.36
C MET A 149 -10.12 5.17 -1.58
N LYS A 150 -10.52 4.05 -2.19
CA LYS A 150 -10.48 2.73 -1.56
C LYS A 150 -9.06 2.30 -1.19
N ILE A 151 -8.07 2.54 -2.05
CA ILE A 151 -6.64 2.29 -1.74
C ILE A 151 -6.22 3.11 -0.52
N ILE A 152 -6.55 4.40 -0.49
CA ILE A 152 -6.17 5.30 0.63
C ILE A 152 -6.76 4.82 1.95
N LEU A 153 -8.06 4.49 1.96
CA LEU A 153 -8.74 3.95 3.15
C LEU A 153 -8.15 2.61 3.61
N ALA A 154 -7.84 1.71 2.68
CA ALA A 154 -7.21 0.43 2.98
C ALA A 154 -5.80 0.56 3.58
N ASN A 155 -5.17 1.73 3.41
CA ASN A 155 -3.87 2.10 3.97
C ASN A 155 -3.99 3.07 5.16
N GLY A 156 -5.13 3.08 5.85
CA GLY A 156 -5.32 3.83 7.09
C GLY A 156 -5.62 5.32 6.89
N GLY A 157 -5.82 5.77 5.65
CA GLY A 157 -6.33 7.10 5.37
C GLY A 157 -7.76 7.24 5.88
N LYS A 158 -8.14 8.46 6.24
CA LYS A 158 -9.46 8.80 6.75
C LYS A 158 -10.12 9.83 5.84
N ARG A 159 -11.44 9.83 5.86
CA ARG A 159 -12.26 10.90 5.29
C ARG A 159 -12.63 11.89 6.36
N PHE A 160 -12.71 13.16 6.02
CA PHE A 160 -13.43 14.12 6.84
C PHE A 160 -14.93 13.89 6.61
N CYS A 161 -15.61 13.31 7.59
CA CYS A 161 -17.06 13.41 7.65
C CYS A 161 -17.40 14.89 7.91
N PHE A 162 -17.68 15.65 6.85
CA PHE A 162 -18.67 16.70 7.01
C PHE A 162 -20.01 15.97 7.21
N LEU A 163 -20.51 16.00 8.44
CA LEU A 163 -21.92 15.75 8.74
C LEU A 163 -22.74 16.71 7.87
N PHE A 164 -23.12 16.25 6.68
CA PHE A 164 -24.25 16.80 5.91
C PHE A 164 -25.44 15.83 5.97
N ASP A 165 -25.58 15.10 7.09
CA ASP A 165 -26.79 14.36 7.46
C ASP A 165 -27.59 15.13 8.52
N LEU A 166 -27.78 16.43 8.33
CA LEU A 166 -28.77 17.22 9.06
C LEU A 166 -29.29 18.34 8.14
N VAL A 167 -30.24 18.01 7.26
CA VAL A 167 -31.52 18.72 7.07
C VAL A 167 -32.54 17.70 6.56
#